data_AF-A0A353EED5-F1
#
_entry.id   AF-A0A353EED5-F1
#
_cell.length_a   1.000
_cell.length_b   1.000
_cell.length_c   1.000
_cell.angle_alpha   90.00
_cell.angle_beta   90.00
_cell.angle_gamma   90.00
#
_symmetry.space_group_name_H-M   'P 1'
#
loop_
_entity.id
_entity.type
_entity.pdbx_description
1 polymer ?
#
loop_
_entity_poly.entity_id
_entity_poly.type
_entity_poly.pdbx_seq_one_letter_code
_entity_poly.pdbx_strand_id
1 'polypeptide(L)'
;HAIKSFGWRIRQQEYLIDAALVSLEAVISSDHLKWVLQERDVCFKERAWQCLAKDKSLMTLRPDLVFEEDEHLWIVDFKTTEEDKPLSEKHLKQAYGEQLSEYVRLFKKQGYKKIKPAVFIIGASTATLKEMAL
;
A
#
# COMPACT_ATOMS: atom_id res chain seq x y z
N HIS A 1 43.98 11.70 18.45
CA HIS A 1 42.54 12.02 18.28
C HIS A 1 41.82 11.18 17.21
N ALA A 2 42.45 10.78 16.10
CA ALA A 2 41.79 10.04 15.01
C ALA A 2 41.37 8.58 15.32
N ILE A 3 42.05 7.87 16.22
CA ILE A 3 41.72 6.47 16.55
C ILE A 3 40.43 6.36 17.39
N LYS A 4 40.18 7.35 18.26
CA LYS A 4 38.96 7.40 19.08
C LYS A 4 37.71 7.70 18.25
N SER A 5 37.82 8.53 17.20
CA SER A 5 36.69 8.83 16.31
C SER A 5 36.34 7.67 15.37
N PHE A 6 37.33 6.85 14.99
CA PHE A 6 37.11 5.66 14.15
C PHE A 6 36.38 4.55 14.92
N GLY A 7 36.79 4.26 16.16
CA GLY A 7 36.11 3.28 17.01
C GLY A 7 34.72 3.74 17.51
N TRP A 8 34.41 5.04 17.46
CA TRP A 8 33.05 5.54 17.73
C TRP A 8 32.12 5.34 16.54
N ARG A 9 32.60 5.58 15.30
CA ARG A 9 31.83 5.31 14.07
C ARG A 9 31.50 3.82 13.88
N ILE A 10 32.44 2.93 14.16
CA ILE A 10 32.23 1.47 14.04
C ILE A 10 31.15 1.00 15.02
N ARG A 11 31.24 1.39 16.30
CA ARG A 11 30.23 1.05 17.31
C ARG A 11 28.86 1.66 17.03
N GLN A 12 28.83 2.83 16.40
CA GLN A 12 27.59 3.46 15.97
C GLN A 12 26.97 2.73 14.76
N GLN A 13 27.79 2.19 13.84
CA GLN A 13 27.31 1.35 12.74
C GLN A 13 26.81 -0.01 13.22
N GLU A 14 27.54 -0.67 14.12
CA GLU A 14 27.12 -1.94 14.74
C GLU A 14 25.78 -1.77 15.47
N TYR A 15 25.63 -0.71 16.27
CA TYR A 15 24.36 -0.38 16.92
C TYR A 15 23.22 -0.13 15.92
N LEU A 16 23.48 0.56 14.82
CA LEU A 16 22.46 0.81 13.79
C LEU A 16 22.07 -0.47 13.05
N ILE A 17 23.01 -1.39 12.84
CA ILE A 17 22.76 -2.71 12.25
C ILE A 17 21.92 -3.54 13.22
N ASP A 18 22.29 -3.61 14.50
CA ASP A 18 21.54 -4.36 15.50
C ASP A 18 20.13 -3.79 15.69
N ALA A 19 20.00 -2.45 15.75
CA ALA A 19 18.69 -1.81 15.82
C ALA A 19 17.84 -2.08 14.56
N ALA A 20 18.46 -2.11 13.38
CA ALA A 20 17.77 -2.47 12.14
C ALA A 20 17.38 -3.95 12.11
N LEU A 21 18.23 -4.85 12.60
CA LEU A 21 17.94 -6.29 12.70
C LEU A 21 16.82 -6.57 13.69
N VAL A 22 16.84 -5.95 14.88
CA VAL A 22 15.74 -6.06 15.86
C VAL A 22 14.45 -5.49 15.30
N SER A 23 14.51 -4.35 14.60
CA SER A 23 13.34 -3.78 13.93
C SER A 23 12.84 -4.71 12.83
N LEU A 24 13.74 -5.33 12.06
CA LEU A 24 13.40 -6.27 11.01
C LEU A 24 12.80 -7.56 11.59
N GLU A 25 13.32 -8.10 12.70
CA GLU A 25 12.77 -9.26 13.40
C GLU A 25 11.38 -8.97 13.97
N ALA A 26 11.20 -7.81 14.60
CA ALA A 26 9.90 -7.35 15.09
C ALA A 26 8.89 -7.16 13.94
N VAL A 27 9.37 -6.70 12.80
CA VAL A 27 8.56 -6.54 11.58
C VAL A 27 8.26 -7.93 10.99
N ILE A 28 9.23 -8.85 10.88
CA ILE A 28 9.06 -10.21 10.34
C ILE A 28 8.09 -11.06 11.18
N SER A 29 8.13 -10.89 12.50
CA SER A 29 7.25 -11.60 13.43
C SER A 29 5.83 -11.01 13.50
N SER A 30 5.56 -9.91 12.79
CA SER A 30 4.24 -9.27 12.76
C SER A 30 3.34 -9.91 11.71
N ASP A 31 2.09 -10.20 12.08
CA ASP A 31 1.05 -10.66 11.15
C ASP A 31 0.79 -9.66 10.00
N HIS A 32 1.16 -8.38 10.20
CA HIS A 32 1.04 -7.32 9.21
C HIS A 32 2.15 -7.37 8.14
N LEU A 33 3.20 -8.17 8.33
CA LEU A 33 4.33 -8.25 7.42
C LEU A 33 3.91 -8.73 6.03
N LYS A 34 2.97 -9.68 5.95
CA LYS A 34 2.47 -10.25 4.69
C LYS A 34 1.89 -9.19 3.74
N TRP A 35 1.50 -8.03 4.28
CA TRP A 35 1.02 -6.89 3.50
C TRP A 35 2.15 -5.95 3.05
N VAL A 36 3.25 -5.87 3.81
CA VAL A 36 4.38 -4.94 3.56
C VAL A 36 5.50 -5.59 2.75
N LEU A 37 5.86 -6.83 3.08
CA LEU A 37 6.86 -7.63 2.40
C LEU A 37 6.15 -8.74 1.61
N GLN A 38 5.91 -8.44 0.34
CA GLN A 38 5.32 -9.38 -0.60
C GLN A 38 6.43 -10.06 -1.39
N GLU A 39 6.24 -11.34 -1.73
CA GLU A 39 7.13 -12.02 -2.67
C GLU A 39 7.17 -11.24 -3.99
N ARG A 40 8.38 -11.12 -4.57
CA ARG A 40 8.60 -10.27 -5.75
C ARG A 40 7.68 -10.61 -6.93
N ASP A 41 7.33 -11.88 -7.08
CA ASP A 41 6.53 -12.37 -8.22
C ASP A 41 5.04 -12.00 -8.11
N VAL A 42 4.57 -11.72 -6.90
CA VAL A 42 3.19 -11.28 -6.58
C VAL A 42 3.15 -9.85 -6.05
N CYS A 43 4.29 -9.15 -6.03
CA CYS A 43 4.40 -7.77 -5.58
C CYS A 43 3.91 -6.84 -6.68
N PHE A 44 2.73 -6.28 -6.45
CA PHE A 44 2.09 -5.31 -7.35
C PHE A 44 2.43 -3.87 -6.98
N LYS A 45 3.14 -3.67 -5.87
CA LYS A 45 3.57 -2.37 -5.37
C LYS A 45 4.29 -1.61 -6.47
N GLU A 46 3.82 -0.39 -6.74
CA GLU A 46 4.39 0.54 -7.70
C GLU A 46 4.39 0.09 -9.18
N ARG A 47 3.79 -1.05 -9.51
CA ARG A 47 3.69 -1.51 -10.89
C ARG A 47 2.68 -0.64 -11.65
N ALA A 48 3.05 -0.21 -12.85
CA ALA A 48 2.19 0.53 -13.74
C ALA A 48 1.66 -0.38 -14.85
N TRP A 49 0.35 -0.30 -15.13
CA TRP A 49 -0.31 -1.03 -16.20
C TRP A 49 -0.84 -0.06 -17.23
N GLN A 50 -0.44 -0.25 -18.49
CA GLN A 50 -1.08 0.42 -19.61
C GLN A 50 -2.33 -0.36 -20.01
N CYS A 51 -3.47 0.30 -19.98
CA CYS A 51 -4.78 -0.28 -20.24
C CYS A 51 -5.56 0.59 -21.23
N LEU A 52 -6.58 0.01 -21.86
CA LEU A 52 -7.59 0.77 -22.57
C LEU A 52 -8.76 1.08 -21.61
N ALA A 53 -9.06 2.35 -21.44
CA ALA A 53 -10.27 2.81 -20.76
C ALA A 53 -11.53 2.41 -21.56
N LYS A 54 -12.72 2.63 -20.98
CA LYS A 54 -13.99 2.28 -21.65
C LYS A 54 -14.18 3.00 -22.98
N ASP A 55 -13.72 4.24 -23.08
CA ASP A 55 -13.74 5.07 -24.28
C ASP A 55 -12.63 4.72 -25.29
N LYS A 56 -11.86 3.65 -25.03
CA LYS A 56 -10.70 3.20 -25.81
C LYS A 56 -9.51 4.16 -25.77
N SER A 57 -9.50 5.15 -24.89
CA SER A 57 -8.29 5.93 -24.63
C SER A 57 -7.26 5.07 -23.89
N LEU A 58 -5.98 5.35 -24.13
CA LEU A 58 -4.90 4.73 -23.38
C LEU A 58 -4.85 5.36 -21.99
N MET A 59 -4.89 4.53 -20.95
CA MET A 59 -4.77 4.96 -19.56
C MET A 59 -3.66 4.19 -18.86
N THR A 60 -3.06 4.81 -17.84
CA THR A 60 -2.11 4.13 -16.95
C THR A 60 -2.76 3.95 -15.58
N LEU A 61 -2.76 2.72 -15.09
CA LEU A 61 -3.24 2.35 -13.77
C LEU A 61 -2.06 1.98 -12.89
N ARG A 62 -2.00 2.54 -11.68
CA ARG A 62 -0.97 2.23 -10.67
C ARG A 62 -1.63 2.23 -9.28
N PRO A 63 -2.17 1.09 -8.84
CA PRO A 63 -2.59 0.90 -7.46
C PRO A 63 -1.42 1.13 -6.49
N ASP A 64 -1.69 1.71 -5.33
CA ASP A 64 -0.66 1.98 -4.33
C ASP A 64 -0.22 0.69 -3.61
N LEU A 65 -1.19 -0.11 -3.17
CA LEU A 65 -0.96 -1.39 -2.51
C LEU A 65 -2.00 -2.42 -2.95
N VAL A 66 -1.52 -3.62 -3.30
CA VAL A 66 -2.38 -4.77 -3.63
C VAL A 66 -1.78 -6.01 -3.00
N PHE A 67 -2.57 -6.77 -2.26
CA PHE A 67 -2.13 -8.00 -1.59
C PHE A 67 -3.24 -9.02 -1.49
N GLU A 68 -2.89 -10.29 -1.32
CA GLU A 68 -3.84 -11.36 -1.06
C GLU A 68 -3.92 -11.67 0.44
N GLU A 69 -5.15 -11.79 0.94
CA GLU A 69 -5.43 -12.24 2.30
C GLU A 69 -6.80 -12.92 2.34
N ASP A 70 -6.90 -14.07 3.01
CA ASP A 70 -8.13 -14.84 3.18
C ASP A 70 -8.88 -15.05 1.86
N GLU A 71 -8.15 -15.45 0.81
CA GLU A 71 -8.64 -15.65 -0.58
C GLU A 71 -9.16 -14.39 -1.28
N HIS A 72 -8.99 -13.20 -0.69
CA HIS A 72 -9.37 -11.93 -1.28
C HIS A 72 -8.13 -11.18 -1.74
N LEU A 73 -8.19 -10.64 -2.96
CA LEU A 73 -7.25 -9.63 -3.42
C LEU A 73 -7.70 -8.26 -2.92
N TRP A 74 -6.98 -7.71 -1.96
CA TRP A 74 -7.19 -6.35 -1.46
C TRP A 74 -6.49 -5.35 -2.37
N ILE A 75 -7.17 -4.26 -2.68
CA ILE A 75 -6.63 -3.12 -3.43
C ILE A 75 -6.82 -1.89 -2.55
N VAL A 76 -5.73 -1.37 -1.98
CA VAL A 76 -5.77 -0.22 -1.07
C VAL A 76 -5.17 0.99 -1.77
N ASP A 77 -5.96 2.04 -1.87
CA ASP A 77 -5.58 3.33 -2.44
C ASP A 77 -5.42 4.36 -1.31
N PHE A 78 -4.25 4.97 -1.20
CA PHE A 78 -3.93 5.88 -0.10
C PHE A 78 -4.29 7.31 -0.51
N LYS A 79 -4.91 8.04 0.42
CA LYS A 79 -5.31 9.43 0.25
C LYS A 79 -4.98 10.22 1.50
N THR A 80 -4.49 11.43 1.29
CA THR A 80 -4.31 12.42 2.34
C THR A 80 -5.41 13.46 2.25
N THR A 81 -5.92 13.92 3.39
CA THR A 81 -6.90 15.02 3.43
C THR A 81 -6.54 16.02 4.51
N GLU A 82 -6.83 17.29 4.25
CA GLU A 82 -6.75 18.35 5.27
C GLU A 82 -8.02 18.40 6.14
N GLU A 83 -9.06 17.66 5.77
CA GLU A 83 -10.28 17.57 6.56
C GLU A 83 -10.05 16.77 7.85
N ASP A 84 -10.39 17.36 8.99
CA ASP A 84 -10.33 16.68 10.30
C ASP A 84 -11.47 15.68 10.52
N LYS A 85 -12.51 15.70 9.67
CA LYS A 85 -13.67 14.82 9.81
C LYS A 85 -13.56 13.61 8.89
N PRO A 86 -13.98 12.41 9.34
CA PRO A 86 -14.04 11.24 8.48
C PRO A 86 -14.94 11.49 7.26
N LEU A 87 -14.40 11.25 6.05
CA LEU A 87 -15.16 11.36 4.82
C LEU A 87 -16.23 10.25 4.75
N SER A 88 -17.43 10.63 4.32
CA SER A 88 -18.52 9.67 4.11
C SER A 88 -18.21 8.72 2.95
N GLU A 89 -18.76 7.51 2.98
CA GLU A 89 -18.58 6.54 1.88
C GLU A 89 -19.07 7.09 0.54
N LYS A 90 -20.19 7.82 0.57
CA LYS A 90 -20.76 8.46 -0.62
C LYS A 90 -19.76 9.41 -1.26
N HIS A 91 -19.09 10.22 -0.44
CA HIS A 91 -18.07 11.15 -0.92
C HIS A 91 -16.88 10.40 -1.54
N LEU A 92 -16.40 9.35 -0.88
CA LEU A 92 -15.29 8.54 -1.38
C LEU A 92 -15.62 7.80 -2.68
N LYS A 93 -16.85 7.28 -2.81
CA LYS A 93 -17.33 6.68 -4.06
C LYS A 93 -17.39 7.70 -5.19
N GLN A 94 -17.87 8.91 -4.90
CA GLN A 94 -17.93 9.97 -5.90
C GLN A 94 -16.55 10.42 -6.35
N ALA A 95 -15.57 10.48 -5.46
CA ALA A 95 -14.21 10.93 -5.77
C ALA A 95 -13.36 9.85 -6.45
N TYR A 96 -13.41 8.60 -5.96
CA TYR A 96 -12.43 7.56 -6.31
C TYR A 96 -13.07 6.28 -6.86
N GLY A 97 -14.40 6.17 -6.89
CA GLY A 97 -15.10 4.94 -7.25
C GLY A 97 -14.82 4.48 -8.69
N GLU A 98 -14.69 5.41 -9.65
CA GLU A 98 -14.35 5.06 -11.03
C GLU A 98 -12.93 4.48 -11.13
N GLN A 99 -11.94 5.14 -10.52
CA GLN A 99 -10.56 4.66 -10.50
C GLN A 99 -10.43 3.28 -9.85
N LEU A 100 -11.07 3.08 -8.69
CA LEU A 100 -11.05 1.77 -8.03
C LEU A 100 -11.78 0.71 -8.86
N SER A 101 -12.85 1.06 -9.57
CA SER A 101 -13.55 0.15 -10.47
C SER A 101 -12.65 -0.29 -11.62
N GLU A 102 -11.80 0.60 -12.12
CA GLU A 102 -10.82 0.27 -13.14
C GLU A 102 -9.71 -0.66 -12.61
N TYR A 103 -9.26 -0.49 -11.37
CA TYR A 103 -8.37 -1.45 -10.71
C TYR A 103 -9.03 -2.83 -10.56
N VAL A 104 -10.27 -2.88 -10.09
CA VAL A 104 -11.02 -4.14 -9.99
C VAL A 104 -11.14 -4.81 -11.37
N ARG A 105 -11.45 -4.05 -12.42
CA ARG A 105 -11.54 -4.55 -13.80
C ARG A 105 -10.19 -5.12 -14.28
N LEU A 106 -9.09 -4.44 -13.98
CA LEU A 106 -7.73 -4.88 -14.30
C LEU A 106 -7.41 -6.25 -13.68
N PHE A 107 -7.66 -6.43 -12.38
CA PHE A 107 -7.34 -7.69 -11.71
C PHE A 107 -8.33 -8.82 -12.05
N LYS A 108 -9.61 -8.51 -12.31
CA LYS A 108 -10.55 -9.52 -12.85
C LYS A 108 -10.05 -10.13 -14.16
N LYS A 109 -9.49 -9.30 -15.06
CA LYS A 109 -8.89 -9.78 -16.32
C LYS A 109 -7.67 -10.69 -16.11
N GLN A 110 -6.98 -10.55 -14.98
CA GLN A 110 -5.85 -11.39 -14.60
C GLN A 110 -6.28 -12.71 -13.92
N GLY A 111 -7.58 -12.90 -13.66
CA GLY A 111 -8.13 -14.14 -13.10
C GLY A 111 -8.60 -14.05 -11.65
N TYR A 112 -8.42 -12.91 -10.97
CA TYR A 112 -8.86 -12.73 -9.60
C TYR A 112 -10.38 -12.62 -9.50
N LYS A 113 -10.99 -13.41 -8.60
CA LYS A 113 -12.45 -13.52 -8.46
C LYS A 113 -13.00 -12.74 -7.28
N LYS A 114 -12.32 -12.81 -6.13
CA LYS A 114 -12.68 -12.13 -4.89
C LYS A 114 -11.76 -10.92 -4.73
N ILE A 115 -12.27 -9.72 -4.98
CA ILE A 115 -11.48 -8.48 -4.94
C ILE A 115 -12.16 -7.50 -4.00
N LYS A 116 -11.40 -6.91 -3.08
CA LYS A 116 -11.86 -5.93 -2.10
C LYS A 116 -11.11 -4.61 -2.28
N PRO A 117 -11.70 -3.64 -3.01
CA PRO A 117 -11.13 -2.30 -3.09
C PRO A 117 -11.39 -1.52 -1.80
N ALA A 118 -10.43 -0.75 -1.35
CA ALA A 118 -10.51 0.08 -0.16
C ALA A 118 -9.75 1.39 -0.35
N VAL A 119 -10.19 2.42 0.37
CA VAL A 119 -9.47 3.71 0.47
C VAL A 119 -8.95 3.84 1.89
N PHE A 120 -7.65 4.11 2.02
CA PHE A 120 -7.03 4.48 3.29
C PHE A 120 -6.83 5.99 3.33
N ILE A 121 -7.43 6.66 4.31
CA ILE A 121 -7.40 8.12 4.43
C ILE A 121 -6.55 8.49 5.64
N ILE A 122 -5.57 9.35 5.41
CA ILE A 122 -4.75 9.97 6.44
C ILE A 122 -5.15 11.45 6.52
N GLY A 123 -5.80 11.84 7.61
CA GLY A 123 -6.06 13.22 7.99
C GLY A 123 -4.99 13.75 8.95
N ALA A 124 -5.11 15.02 9.36
CA ALA A 124 -4.18 15.65 10.29
C ALA A 124 -4.14 14.98 11.68
N SER A 125 -5.26 14.40 12.10
CA SER A 125 -5.45 13.83 13.45
C SER A 125 -6.02 12.40 13.45
N THR A 126 -6.44 11.86 12.29
CA THR A 126 -7.09 10.55 12.19
C THR A 126 -6.61 9.77 10.97
N ALA A 127 -6.57 8.43 11.10
CA ALA A 127 -6.33 7.52 9.97
C ALA A 127 -7.48 6.51 9.91
N THR A 128 -8.11 6.35 8.74
CA THR A 128 -9.28 5.50 8.55
C THR A 128 -9.15 4.66 7.28
N LEU A 129 -9.27 3.34 7.40
CA LEU A 129 -9.45 2.44 6.26
C LEU A 129 -10.94 2.24 6.01
N LYS A 130 -11.35 2.31 4.74
CA LYS A 130 -12.73 2.05 4.35
C LYS A 130 -12.81 1.11 3.15
N GLU A 131 -13.36 -0.08 3.37
CA GLU A 131 -13.73 -0.99 2.28
C GLU A 131 -14.82 -0.34 1.42
N MET A 132 -14.69 -0.46 0.10
CA MET A 132 -15.55 0.20 -0.87
C MET A 132 -16.41 -0.83 -1.60
N ALA A 133 -17.74 -0.72 -1.48
CA ALA A 133 -18.66 -1.49 -2.30
C ALA A 133 -18.85 -0.81 -3.66
N LEU A 134 -18.21 -1.34 -4.71
CA LEU A 134 -18.22 -0.81 -6.09
C LEU A 134 -19.15 -1.58 -7.02
#